data_AF-A0A7X8WW81-F1
#
_entry.id   AF-A0A7X8WW81-F1
#
_cell.length_a   1.000
_cell.length_b   1.000
_cell.length_c   1.000
_cell.angle_alpha   90.00
_cell.angle_beta   90.00
_cell.angle_gamma   90.00
#
_symmetry.space_group_name_H-M   'P 1'
#
loop_
_entity.id
_entity.type
_entity.pdbx_description
1 polymer ?
#
loop_
_entity_poly.entity_id
_entity_poly.type
_entity_poly.pdbx_seq_one_letter_code
_entity_poly.pdbx_strand_id
1 'polypeptide(L)'
;MKKSAIILFLALFILVGCAPLDFLSSQDNQERIGLIPLDSRPANTQYPELLAELAGLDLEIPYEYLDNFLIPANRDQLWQWLSNETTEFNSLIINTSVLFNGSLIETRNPEAYKLAEEQLEQFRSFCLENKDKNIIVINVLPRLLPSQFTNLWPYQKPLVEYAIALDKADLSGQGDISLPSDVPEELVQDYLSIYTRAELIAHSLIEMAQEGLIDHLLFGQDDAEKHGLSNRIVRKI
;
A
#
# COMPACT_ATOMS: atom_id res chain seq x y z
N MET A 1 -27.96 59.67 -5.41
CA MET A 1 -26.95 59.32 -4.36
C MET A 1 -26.68 57.81 -4.20
N LYS A 2 -27.10 56.91 -5.12
CA LYS A 2 -26.92 55.44 -4.93
C LYS A 2 -26.02 54.71 -5.93
N LYS A 3 -25.57 55.34 -7.02
CA LYS A 3 -24.70 54.69 -8.04
C LYS A 3 -23.20 54.95 -7.85
N SER A 4 -22.82 56.12 -7.32
CA SER A 4 -21.40 56.46 -7.09
C SER A 4 -20.74 55.71 -5.93
N ALA A 5 -21.52 55.27 -4.93
CA ALA A 5 -20.99 54.52 -3.79
C ALA A 5 -20.60 53.06 -4.15
N ILE A 6 -21.27 52.46 -5.14
CA ILE A 6 -21.00 51.08 -5.57
C ILE A 6 -19.72 51.01 -6.42
N ILE A 7 -19.45 52.03 -7.25
CA ILE A 7 -18.23 52.10 -8.06
C ILE A 7 -16.99 52.30 -7.17
N LEU A 8 -17.12 53.04 -6.06
CA LEU A 8 -16.04 53.24 -5.11
C LEU A 8 -15.74 51.96 -4.30
N PHE A 9 -16.75 51.15 -4.00
CA PHE A 9 -16.58 49.85 -3.33
C PHE A 9 -15.95 48.79 -4.25
N LEU A 10 -16.28 48.81 -5.56
CA LEU A 10 -15.68 47.90 -6.54
C LEU A 10 -14.21 48.25 -6.83
N ALA A 11 -13.88 49.55 -6.86
CA ALA A 11 -12.50 50.01 -7.02
C ALA A 11 -11.63 49.69 -5.78
N LEU A 12 -12.21 49.73 -4.57
CA LEU A 12 -11.51 49.37 -3.34
C LEU A 12 -11.24 47.85 -3.26
N PHE A 13 -12.11 47.01 -3.80
CA PHE A 13 -11.86 45.56 -3.89
C PHE A 13 -10.76 45.20 -4.89
N ILE A 14 -10.60 45.98 -5.96
CA ILE A 14 -9.50 45.79 -6.94
C ILE A 14 -8.16 46.30 -6.37
N LEU A 15 -8.18 47.32 -5.50
CA LEU A 15 -6.97 47.84 -4.84
C LEU A 15 -6.52 47.04 -3.62
N VAL A 16 -7.42 46.32 -2.94
CA VAL A 16 -7.07 45.38 -1.84
C VAL A 16 -6.75 43.97 -2.38
N GLY A 17 -7.12 43.66 -3.62
CA GLY A 17 -6.75 42.43 -4.33
C GLY A 17 -5.31 42.40 -4.87
N CYS A 18 -4.54 43.48 -4.69
CA CYS A 18 -3.12 43.55 -5.00
C CYS A 18 -2.30 43.71 -3.71
N ALA A 19 -2.46 42.79 -2.76
CA ALA A 19 -1.28 42.39 -2.00
C ALA A 19 -0.32 41.76 -3.02
N PRO A 20 0.97 42.13 -3.04
CA PRO A 20 1.89 41.55 -3.99
C PRO A 20 1.80 40.03 -3.84
N LEU A 21 1.76 39.37 -4.99
CA LEU A 21 1.84 37.92 -5.16
C LEU A 21 3.22 37.40 -4.71
N ASP A 22 3.81 37.99 -3.66
CA ASP A 22 5.06 37.59 -3.02
C ASP A 22 4.87 36.31 -2.18
N PHE A 23 3.66 35.75 -2.16
CA PHE A 23 3.38 34.41 -1.63
C PHE A 23 3.72 33.29 -2.64
N LEU A 24 4.06 33.63 -3.89
CA LEU A 24 4.53 32.66 -4.90
C LEU A 24 6.06 32.71 -5.07
N SER A 25 6.78 32.90 -3.97
CA SER A 25 8.24 32.83 -3.96
C SER A 25 8.75 32.38 -2.59
N SER A 26 8.50 31.12 -2.25
CA SER A 26 9.51 30.31 -1.56
C SER A 26 9.87 29.14 -2.46
N GLN A 27 10.59 29.43 -3.54
CA GLN A 27 11.29 28.41 -4.30
C GLN A 27 12.58 28.04 -3.55
N ASP A 28 12.41 27.51 -2.33
CA ASP A 28 13.48 26.93 -1.53
C ASP A 28 12.90 25.69 -0.83
N ASN A 29 13.21 24.53 -1.41
CA ASN A 29 12.69 23.18 -1.14
C ASN A 29 11.18 22.95 -1.37
N GLN A 30 10.82 22.73 -2.64
CA GLN A 30 9.62 21.95 -2.95
C GLN A 30 9.81 20.55 -2.36
N GLU A 31 8.89 20.12 -1.48
CA GLU A 31 8.95 18.78 -0.90
C GLU A 31 8.85 17.74 -2.03
N ARG A 32 9.89 16.90 -2.16
CA ARG A 32 9.94 15.81 -3.15
C ARG A 32 9.53 14.51 -2.49
N ILE A 33 8.63 13.79 -3.14
CA ILE A 33 8.03 12.55 -2.65
C ILE A 33 8.32 11.43 -3.65
N GLY A 34 8.94 10.35 -3.17
CA GLY A 34 9.00 9.11 -3.93
C GLY A 34 7.80 8.23 -3.62
N LEU A 35 7.08 7.74 -4.62
CA LEU A 35 5.90 6.88 -4.46
C LEU A 35 6.07 5.54 -5.17
N ILE A 36 6.02 4.45 -4.38
CA ILE A 36 5.68 3.13 -4.88
C ILE A 36 4.17 2.93 -4.67
N PRO A 37 3.36 2.97 -5.75
CA PRO A 37 1.90 2.93 -5.68
C PRO A 37 1.38 1.51 -5.40
N LEU A 38 0.06 1.38 -5.18
CA LEU A 38 -0.62 0.09 -4.96
C LEU A 38 -0.60 -0.83 -6.21
N ASP A 39 -0.60 -0.24 -7.39
CA ASP A 39 -0.38 -0.89 -8.69
C ASP A 39 -0.27 0.19 -9.78
N SER A 40 -0.08 -0.21 -11.03
CA SER A 40 0.04 0.70 -12.18
C SER A 40 -1.25 1.37 -12.65
N ARG A 41 -2.42 1.07 -12.07
CA ARG A 41 -3.70 1.63 -12.54
C ARG A 41 -3.74 3.15 -12.28
N PRO A 42 -4.38 3.94 -13.18
CA PRO A 42 -4.43 5.41 -13.05
C PRO A 42 -4.89 5.94 -11.69
N ALA A 43 -5.79 5.22 -11.01
CA ALA A 43 -6.27 5.61 -9.69
C ALA A 43 -5.17 5.60 -8.60
N ASN A 44 -4.10 4.83 -8.81
CA ASN A 44 -2.97 4.68 -7.91
C ASN A 44 -1.73 5.44 -8.38
N THR A 45 -1.74 6.01 -9.59
CA THR A 45 -0.62 6.73 -10.20
C THR A 45 -1.01 8.16 -10.58
N GLN A 46 -1.78 8.32 -11.64
CA GLN A 46 -2.22 9.62 -12.16
C GLN A 46 -3.00 10.45 -11.14
N TYR A 47 -3.81 9.82 -10.28
CA TYR A 47 -4.58 10.56 -9.28
C TYR A 47 -3.70 11.11 -8.16
N PRO A 48 -2.77 10.32 -7.55
CA PRO A 48 -1.72 10.87 -6.70
C PRO A 48 -0.90 11.99 -7.35
N GLU A 49 -0.50 11.87 -8.62
CA GLU A 49 0.22 12.94 -9.33
C GLU A 49 -0.60 14.24 -9.41
N LEU A 50 -1.87 14.14 -9.81
CA LEU A 50 -2.76 15.31 -9.84
C LEU A 50 -2.95 15.93 -8.46
N LEU A 51 -3.04 15.11 -7.41
CA LEU A 51 -3.15 15.61 -6.03
C LEU A 51 -1.86 16.31 -5.58
N ALA A 52 -0.69 15.75 -5.93
CA ALA A 52 0.59 16.36 -5.65
C ALA A 52 0.76 17.70 -6.37
N GLU A 53 0.41 17.77 -7.66
CA GLU A 53 0.44 19.01 -8.45
C GLU A 53 -0.46 20.09 -7.83
N LEU A 54 -1.70 19.72 -7.46
CA LEU A 54 -2.64 20.64 -6.79
C LEU A 54 -2.13 21.12 -5.43
N ALA A 55 -1.34 20.31 -4.74
CA ALA A 55 -0.73 20.64 -3.45
C ALA A 55 0.63 21.38 -3.60
N GLY A 56 1.15 21.55 -4.81
CA GLY A 56 2.49 22.12 -5.04
C GLY A 56 3.63 21.20 -4.60
N LEU A 57 3.42 19.89 -4.56
CA LEU A 57 4.41 18.86 -4.20
C LEU A 57 5.02 18.27 -5.48
N ASP A 58 6.29 17.87 -5.42
CA ASP A 58 6.93 17.11 -6.52
C ASP A 58 6.83 15.61 -6.20
N LEU A 59 6.19 14.84 -7.08
CA LEU A 59 5.93 13.41 -6.89
C LEU A 59 6.59 12.62 -8.01
N GLU A 60 7.41 11.64 -7.64
CA GLU A 60 8.07 10.75 -8.58
C GLU A 60 7.61 9.29 -8.40
N ILE A 61 7.33 8.63 -9.52
CA ILE A 61 6.86 7.23 -9.57
C ILE A 61 7.71 6.45 -10.59
N PRO A 62 8.25 5.28 -10.25
CA PRO A 62 9.06 4.46 -11.16
C PRO A 62 8.20 3.61 -12.11
N TYR A 63 7.46 4.25 -13.02
CA TYR A 63 6.48 3.60 -13.91
C TYR A 63 7.01 2.37 -14.66
N GLU A 64 8.26 2.41 -15.13
CA GLU A 64 8.87 1.33 -15.92
C GLU A 64 8.95 0.01 -15.15
N TYR A 65 8.97 0.08 -13.82
CA TYR A 65 9.17 -1.08 -12.94
C TYR A 65 7.89 -1.55 -12.26
N LEU A 66 6.76 -0.86 -12.46
CA LEU A 66 5.47 -1.26 -11.92
C LEU A 66 4.89 -2.48 -12.64
N ASP A 67 3.86 -3.06 -12.04
CA ASP A 67 3.13 -4.18 -12.62
C ASP A 67 2.36 -3.76 -13.87
N ASN A 68 1.99 -4.73 -14.70
CA ASN A 68 1.05 -4.55 -15.80
C ASN A 68 0.08 -5.72 -15.83
N PHE A 69 -1.01 -5.58 -15.08
CA PHE A 69 -2.09 -6.56 -14.97
C PHE A 69 -1.60 -7.93 -14.48
N LEU A 70 -1.22 -8.85 -15.37
CA LEU A 70 -0.70 -10.18 -15.02
C LEU A 70 0.83 -10.25 -15.00
N ILE A 71 1.50 -9.17 -15.37
CA ILE A 71 2.95 -9.05 -15.27
C ILE A 71 3.25 -8.37 -13.94
N PRO A 72 3.85 -9.06 -12.96
CA PRO A 72 4.23 -8.43 -11.70
C PRO A 72 5.28 -7.34 -11.91
N ALA A 73 5.34 -6.40 -10.97
CA ALA A 73 6.37 -5.38 -10.90
C ALA A 73 7.77 -6.01 -10.81
N ASN A 74 8.76 -5.31 -11.38
CA ASN A 74 10.15 -5.71 -11.27
C ASN A 74 10.72 -5.27 -9.92
N ARG A 75 10.57 -6.13 -8.91
CA ARG A 75 10.98 -5.85 -7.52
C ARG A 75 12.45 -5.44 -7.40
N ASP A 76 13.35 -6.09 -8.16
CA ASP A 76 14.78 -5.75 -8.11
C ASP A 76 15.04 -4.34 -8.62
N GLN A 77 14.34 -3.92 -9.68
CA GLN A 77 14.44 -2.56 -10.20
C GLN A 77 13.75 -1.53 -9.29
N LEU A 78 12.66 -1.88 -8.62
CA LEU A 78 12.04 -1.01 -7.60
C LEU A 78 12.99 -0.76 -6.43
N TRP A 79 13.69 -1.80 -5.95
CA TRP A 79 14.72 -1.65 -4.93
C TRP A 79 15.88 -0.80 -5.40
N GLN A 80 16.36 -0.99 -6.64
CA GLN A 80 17.41 -0.17 -7.22
C GLN A 80 16.99 1.30 -7.34
N TRP A 81 15.75 1.57 -7.78
CA TRP A 81 15.21 2.92 -7.85
C TRP A 81 15.15 3.57 -6.47
N LEU A 82 14.63 2.87 -5.45
CA LEU A 82 14.66 3.34 -4.07
C LEU A 82 16.08 3.67 -3.62
N SER A 83 17.03 2.75 -3.78
CA SER A 83 18.41 2.97 -3.34
C SER A 83 19.10 4.14 -4.05
N ASN A 84 18.79 4.39 -5.32
CA ASN A 84 19.46 5.43 -6.10
C ASN A 84 18.86 6.81 -5.89
N GLU A 85 17.53 6.92 -5.82
CA GLU A 85 16.84 8.21 -5.83
C GLU A 85 16.44 8.69 -4.42
N THR A 86 16.53 7.84 -3.37
CA THR A 86 16.07 8.22 -2.01
C THR A 86 16.75 9.48 -1.45
N THR A 87 18.00 9.77 -1.82
CA THR A 87 18.67 11.00 -1.36
C THR A 87 17.94 12.26 -1.80
N GLU A 88 17.26 12.21 -2.95
CA GLU A 88 16.52 13.32 -3.55
C GLU A 88 15.13 13.53 -2.94
N PHE A 89 14.59 12.53 -2.22
CA PHE A 89 13.26 12.61 -1.62
C PHE A 89 13.32 13.09 -0.16
N ASN A 90 12.32 13.86 0.25
CA ASN A 90 12.08 14.21 1.66
C ASN A 90 11.19 13.14 2.32
N SER A 91 10.18 12.69 1.58
CA SER A 91 9.19 11.73 2.03
C SER A 91 9.11 10.56 1.05
N LEU A 92 8.85 9.37 1.56
CA LEU A 92 8.66 8.14 0.80
C LEU A 92 7.30 7.56 1.14
N ILE A 93 6.51 7.24 0.11
CA ILE A 93 5.26 6.49 0.27
C ILE A 93 5.44 5.14 -0.41
N ILE A 94 5.47 4.07 0.37
CA ILE A 94 5.85 2.74 -0.11
C ILE A 94 4.70 1.76 0.09
N ASN A 95 4.12 1.29 -1.01
CA ASN A 95 3.22 0.14 -0.97
C ASN A 95 3.99 -1.17 -0.98
N THR A 96 4.00 -1.86 0.16
CA THR A 96 4.73 -3.12 0.33
C THR A 96 4.08 -4.29 -0.41
N SER A 97 2.78 -4.23 -0.75
CA SER A 97 2.16 -5.25 -1.59
C SER A 97 2.78 -5.28 -3.00
N VAL A 98 3.14 -4.12 -3.55
CA VAL A 98 3.88 -4.07 -4.84
C VAL A 98 5.36 -4.36 -4.63
N LEU A 99 6.00 -3.72 -3.66
CA LEU A 99 7.44 -3.89 -3.43
C LEU A 99 7.81 -5.34 -3.10
N PHE A 100 7.02 -6.02 -2.26
CA PHE A 100 7.32 -7.38 -1.81
C PHE A 100 6.67 -8.45 -2.68
N ASN A 101 5.43 -8.28 -3.12
CA ASN A 101 4.70 -9.32 -3.85
C ASN A 101 4.60 -9.08 -5.36
N GLY A 102 4.93 -7.88 -5.83
CA GLY A 102 4.95 -7.52 -7.25
C GLY A 102 3.63 -6.96 -7.77
N SER A 103 2.47 -7.25 -7.18
CA SER A 103 1.21 -6.57 -7.49
C SER A 103 0.13 -6.92 -6.46
N LEU A 104 -0.98 -6.18 -6.47
CA LEU A 104 -2.16 -6.55 -5.68
C LEU A 104 -2.73 -7.92 -6.08
N ILE A 105 -2.65 -8.33 -7.36
CA ILE A 105 -3.12 -9.65 -7.82
C ILE A 105 -2.22 -10.76 -7.29
N GLU A 106 -0.90 -10.53 -7.26
CA GLU A 106 0.08 -11.50 -6.76
C GLU A 106 -0.01 -11.73 -5.25
N THR A 107 -0.57 -10.79 -4.48
CA THR A 107 -0.87 -11.04 -3.05
C THR A 107 -1.84 -12.21 -2.83
N ARG A 108 -2.51 -12.71 -3.88
CA ARG A 108 -3.42 -13.86 -3.83
C ARG A 108 -2.77 -15.15 -4.32
N ASN A 109 -1.44 -15.15 -4.50
CA ASN A 109 -0.63 -16.25 -4.98
C ASN A 109 0.44 -16.60 -3.92
N PRO A 110 0.51 -17.85 -3.43
CA PRO A 110 1.50 -18.24 -2.41
C PRO A 110 2.95 -18.04 -2.86
N GLU A 111 3.22 -18.17 -4.17
CA GLU A 111 4.58 -17.98 -4.72
C GLU A 111 5.13 -16.58 -4.46
N ALA A 112 4.27 -15.56 -4.46
CA ALA A 112 4.67 -14.17 -4.26
C ALA A 112 5.20 -13.88 -2.84
N TYR A 113 4.98 -14.80 -1.88
CA TYR A 113 5.41 -14.67 -0.50
C TYR A 113 6.66 -15.49 -0.15
N LYS A 114 7.22 -16.27 -1.10
CA LYS A 114 8.38 -17.13 -0.83
C LYS A 114 9.60 -16.37 -0.30
N LEU A 115 9.76 -15.11 -0.71
CA LEU A 115 10.87 -14.25 -0.30
C LEU A 115 10.44 -13.23 0.78
N ALA A 116 9.32 -13.43 1.48
CA ALA A 116 8.79 -12.45 2.43
C ALA A 116 9.81 -12.05 3.51
N GLU A 117 10.55 -13.02 4.06
CA GLU A 117 11.57 -12.76 5.09
C GLU A 117 12.74 -11.94 4.51
N GLU A 118 13.25 -12.31 3.34
CA GLU A 118 14.32 -11.57 2.66
C GLU A 118 13.90 -10.13 2.33
N GLN A 119 12.66 -9.95 1.86
CA GLN A 119 12.10 -8.63 1.56
C GLN A 119 11.96 -7.76 2.82
N LEU A 120 11.57 -8.36 3.96
CA LEU A 120 11.50 -7.66 5.25
C LEU A 120 12.88 -7.27 5.77
N GLU A 121 13.88 -8.14 5.65
CA GLU A 121 15.27 -7.83 6.02
C GLU A 121 15.84 -6.69 5.18
N GLN A 122 15.60 -6.73 3.86
CA GLN A 122 16.00 -5.67 2.95
C GLN A 122 15.29 -4.35 3.27
N PHE A 123 13.98 -4.39 3.56
CA PHE A 123 13.21 -3.20 3.93
C PHE A 123 13.62 -2.59 5.26
N ARG A 124 13.91 -3.42 6.26
CA ARG A 124 14.48 -2.95 7.52
C ARG A 124 15.82 -2.24 7.30
N SER A 125 16.69 -2.84 6.50
CA SER A 125 18.00 -2.26 6.16
C SER A 125 17.84 -0.91 5.47
N PHE A 126 16.94 -0.83 4.49
CA PHE A 126 16.58 0.42 3.81
C PHE A 126 16.08 1.49 4.78
N CYS A 127 15.17 1.16 5.70
CA CYS A 127 14.66 2.13 6.68
C CYS A 127 15.76 2.58 7.65
N LEU A 128 16.68 1.69 8.03
CA LEU A 128 17.82 2.01 8.90
C LEU A 128 18.80 3.00 8.25
N GLU A 129 19.00 2.89 6.94
CA GLU A 129 19.88 3.75 6.16
C GLU A 129 19.26 5.14 5.87
N ASN A 130 17.93 5.23 5.91
CA ASN A 130 17.16 6.42 5.50
C ASN A 130 16.31 6.99 6.65
N LYS A 131 16.82 6.93 7.89
CA LYS A 131 16.13 7.44 9.10
C LYS A 131 15.88 8.95 9.11
N ASP A 132 16.54 9.69 8.23
CA ASP A 132 16.34 11.13 8.03
C ASP A 132 15.13 11.44 7.13
N LYS A 133 14.55 10.43 6.48
CA LYS A 133 13.40 10.54 5.59
C LYS A 133 12.10 10.30 6.36
N ASN A 134 11.02 10.92 5.90
CA ASN A 134 9.67 10.59 6.36
C ASN A 134 9.14 9.37 5.58
N ILE A 135 9.10 8.19 6.21
CA ILE A 135 8.73 6.92 5.58
C ILE A 135 7.28 6.56 5.94
N ILE A 136 6.42 6.60 4.92
CA ILE A 136 5.02 6.21 4.98
C ILE A 136 4.88 4.85 4.29
N VAL A 137 4.40 3.85 5.01
CA VAL A 137 4.20 2.49 4.50
C VAL A 137 2.73 2.17 4.41
N ILE A 138 2.34 1.63 3.25
CA ILE A 138 1.01 1.07 3.02
C ILE A 138 1.17 -0.42 2.78
N ASN A 139 0.39 -1.23 3.50
CA ASN A 139 0.30 -2.66 3.26
C ASN A 139 -1.16 -3.05 3.06
N VAL A 140 -1.48 -3.82 2.03
CA VAL A 140 -2.83 -4.34 1.80
C VAL A 140 -2.87 -5.82 2.11
N LEU A 141 -3.72 -6.19 3.07
CA LEU A 141 -3.97 -7.58 3.41
C LEU A 141 -4.68 -8.29 2.24
N PRO A 142 -4.30 -9.55 1.96
CA PRO A 142 -4.74 -10.26 0.77
C PRO A 142 -6.24 -10.51 0.78
N ARG A 143 -6.82 -10.66 -0.42
CA ARG A 143 -8.22 -11.04 -0.58
C ARG A 143 -8.49 -12.45 -0.09
N LEU A 144 -9.72 -12.76 0.31
CA LEU A 144 -10.11 -14.13 0.69
C LEU A 144 -10.13 -15.07 -0.52
N LEU A 145 -10.60 -14.58 -1.67
CA LEU A 145 -10.67 -15.34 -2.91
C LEU A 145 -9.27 -15.53 -3.53
N PRO A 146 -8.81 -16.76 -3.78
CA PRO A 146 -7.50 -17.00 -4.37
C PRO A 146 -7.44 -16.50 -5.82
N SER A 147 -6.22 -16.29 -6.33
CA SER A 147 -6.02 -15.86 -7.71
C SER A 147 -6.55 -16.89 -8.71
N GLN A 148 -7.30 -16.41 -9.70
CA GLN A 148 -7.83 -17.22 -10.80
C GLN A 148 -6.75 -17.78 -11.75
N PHE A 149 -5.51 -17.34 -11.58
CA PHE A 149 -4.36 -17.73 -12.38
C PHE A 149 -3.47 -18.78 -11.70
N THR A 150 -3.94 -19.35 -10.58
CA THR A 150 -3.22 -20.37 -9.80
C THR A 150 -3.93 -21.72 -9.83
N ASN A 151 -3.23 -22.77 -9.41
CA ASN A 151 -3.79 -24.10 -9.19
C ASN A 151 -4.84 -24.15 -8.05
N LEU A 152 -4.99 -23.08 -7.27
CA LEU A 152 -5.99 -22.95 -6.21
C LEU A 152 -7.38 -22.63 -6.77
N TRP A 153 -7.47 -22.00 -7.95
CA TRP A 153 -8.73 -21.51 -8.51
C TRP A 153 -9.85 -22.56 -8.64
N PRO A 154 -9.58 -23.80 -9.09
CA PRO A 154 -10.60 -24.87 -9.12
C PRO A 154 -11.25 -25.13 -7.76
N TYR A 155 -10.53 -24.83 -6.67
CA TYR A 155 -10.96 -25.04 -5.29
C TYR A 155 -11.35 -23.74 -4.58
N GLN A 156 -11.56 -22.63 -5.31
CA GLN A 156 -11.86 -21.31 -4.74
C GLN A 156 -12.98 -21.34 -3.69
N LYS A 157 -14.06 -22.09 -3.96
CA LYS A 157 -15.23 -22.14 -3.10
C LYS A 157 -14.96 -22.89 -1.79
N PRO A 158 -14.51 -24.17 -1.81
CA PRO A 158 -14.20 -24.87 -0.57
C PRO A 158 -13.07 -24.19 0.23
N LEU A 159 -12.09 -23.56 -0.41
CA LEU A 159 -11.04 -22.80 0.27
C LEU A 159 -11.61 -21.58 1.01
N VAL A 160 -12.45 -20.77 0.35
CA VAL A 160 -13.10 -19.60 0.97
C VAL A 160 -14.04 -20.03 2.11
N GLU A 161 -14.85 -21.08 1.91
CA GLU A 161 -15.74 -21.60 2.94
C GLU A 161 -14.95 -22.08 4.17
N TYR A 162 -13.83 -22.76 3.94
CA TYR A 162 -12.92 -23.19 4.99
C TYR A 162 -12.29 -22.01 5.74
N ALA A 163 -11.82 -20.98 5.03
CA ALA A 163 -11.27 -19.76 5.61
C ALA A 163 -12.28 -19.01 6.50
N ILE A 164 -13.53 -18.93 6.06
CA ILE A 164 -14.64 -18.35 6.84
C ILE A 164 -14.92 -19.19 8.09
N ALA A 165 -14.92 -20.53 7.95
CA ALA A 165 -15.15 -21.42 9.08
C ALA A 165 -14.05 -21.28 10.14
N LEU A 166 -12.78 -21.19 9.73
CA LEU A 166 -11.64 -20.93 10.62
C LEU A 166 -11.81 -19.62 11.39
N ASP A 167 -12.17 -18.53 10.71
CA ASP A 167 -12.39 -17.22 11.34
C ASP A 167 -13.54 -17.24 12.36
N LYS A 168 -14.65 -17.91 12.04
CA LYS A 168 -15.78 -18.08 12.96
C LYS A 168 -15.44 -18.96 14.16
N ALA A 169 -14.65 -19.99 13.96
CA ALA A 169 -14.19 -20.86 15.05
C ALA A 169 -13.32 -20.09 16.04
N ASP A 170 -12.36 -19.31 15.52
CA ASP A 170 -11.50 -18.40 16.27
C ASP A 170 -12.32 -17.40 17.11
N LEU A 171 -13.34 -16.77 16.52
CA LEU A 171 -14.24 -15.84 17.22
C LEU A 171 -15.11 -16.49 18.31
N SER A 172 -15.47 -17.76 18.13
CA SER A 172 -16.35 -18.49 19.06
C SER A 172 -15.59 -19.32 20.10
N GLY A 173 -14.25 -19.33 20.05
CA GLY A 173 -13.42 -20.20 20.86
C GLY A 173 -13.62 -21.69 20.57
N GLN A 174 -14.14 -22.03 19.38
CA GLN A 174 -14.28 -23.40 18.92
C GLN A 174 -12.92 -23.94 18.43
N GLY A 175 -12.71 -25.25 18.59
CA GLY A 175 -11.47 -25.92 18.21
C GLY A 175 -11.28 -26.09 16.70
N ASP A 176 -10.36 -26.98 16.33
CA ASP A 176 -9.91 -27.17 14.94
C ASP A 176 -11.05 -27.47 13.96
N ILE A 177 -11.03 -26.77 12.83
CA ILE A 177 -11.91 -27.03 11.69
C ILE A 177 -11.23 -28.03 10.77
N SER A 178 -11.92 -29.14 10.49
CA SER A 178 -11.44 -30.17 9.55
C SER A 178 -11.20 -29.58 8.17
N LEU A 179 -10.11 -30.04 7.52
CA LEU A 179 -9.79 -29.65 6.15
C LEU A 179 -10.93 -30.02 5.19
N PRO A 180 -11.16 -29.23 4.13
CA PRO A 180 -12.15 -29.56 3.12
C PRO A 180 -11.77 -30.86 2.38
N SER A 181 -12.67 -31.86 2.38
CA SER A 181 -12.41 -33.20 1.82
C SER A 181 -12.13 -33.21 0.32
N ASP A 182 -12.65 -32.21 -0.38
CA ASP A 182 -12.62 -32.13 -1.84
C ASP A 182 -11.40 -31.36 -2.36
N VAL A 183 -10.49 -30.94 -1.47
CA VAL A 183 -9.28 -30.20 -1.81
C VAL A 183 -8.06 -31.00 -1.36
N PRO A 184 -7.06 -31.22 -2.23
CA PRO A 184 -5.77 -31.77 -1.83
C PRO A 184 -5.17 -30.96 -0.68
N GLU A 185 -4.69 -31.65 0.36
CA GLU A 185 -4.16 -31.01 1.57
C GLU A 185 -3.04 -30.00 1.26
N GLU A 186 -2.14 -30.32 0.33
CA GLU A 186 -1.08 -29.43 -0.13
C GLU A 186 -1.63 -28.08 -0.63
N LEU A 187 -2.74 -28.08 -1.38
CA LEU A 187 -3.34 -26.85 -1.89
C LEU A 187 -4.05 -26.04 -0.78
N VAL A 188 -4.56 -26.72 0.25
CA VAL A 188 -5.05 -26.02 1.44
C VAL A 188 -3.89 -25.35 2.18
N GLN A 189 -2.75 -26.04 2.34
CA GLN A 189 -1.57 -25.47 2.97
C GLN A 189 -0.99 -24.30 2.17
N ASP A 190 -0.92 -24.42 0.84
CA ASP A 190 -0.53 -23.32 -0.05
C ASP A 190 -1.43 -22.10 0.15
N TYR A 191 -2.75 -22.29 0.15
CA TYR A 191 -3.70 -21.21 0.38
C TYR A 191 -3.54 -20.58 1.78
N LEU A 192 -3.40 -21.38 2.84
CA LEU A 192 -3.18 -20.89 4.20
C LEU A 192 -1.85 -20.14 4.33
N SER A 193 -0.82 -20.56 3.59
CA SER A 193 0.51 -19.93 3.62
C SER A 193 0.47 -18.45 3.24
N ILE A 194 -0.43 -18.04 2.34
CA ILE A 194 -0.66 -16.64 1.96
C ILE A 194 -0.91 -15.80 3.22
N TYR A 195 -1.82 -16.25 4.08
CA TYR A 195 -2.22 -15.50 5.27
C TYR A 195 -1.19 -15.59 6.38
N THR A 196 -0.55 -16.75 6.57
CA THR A 196 0.55 -16.88 7.52
C THR A 196 1.71 -15.93 7.17
N ARG A 197 2.04 -15.79 5.88
CA ARG A 197 3.09 -14.87 5.42
C ARG A 197 2.65 -13.40 5.42
N ALA A 198 1.38 -13.12 5.12
CA ALA A 198 0.83 -11.77 5.28
C ALA A 198 0.81 -11.33 6.76
N GLU A 199 0.47 -12.23 7.68
CA GLU A 199 0.52 -11.98 9.14
C GLU A 199 1.95 -11.69 9.60
N LEU A 200 2.94 -12.46 9.13
CA LEU A 200 4.35 -12.20 9.37
C LEU A 200 4.76 -10.79 8.90
N ILE A 201 4.43 -10.42 7.65
CA ILE A 201 4.74 -9.10 7.11
C ILE A 201 4.09 -8.00 7.95
N ALA A 202 2.81 -8.15 8.31
CA ALA A 202 2.09 -7.15 9.09
C ALA A 202 2.75 -6.92 10.46
N HIS A 203 3.06 -7.99 11.20
CA HIS A 203 3.74 -7.88 12.49
C HIS A 203 5.13 -7.25 12.36
N SER A 204 5.94 -7.69 11.38
CA SER A 204 7.28 -7.12 11.18
C SER A 204 7.25 -5.63 10.82
N LEU A 205 6.27 -5.18 10.02
CA LEU A 205 6.09 -3.76 9.73
C LEU A 205 5.67 -2.97 10.98
N ILE A 206 4.82 -3.54 11.84
CA ILE A 206 4.42 -2.93 13.11
C ILE A 206 5.61 -2.80 14.05
N GLU A 207 6.45 -3.83 14.15
CA GLU A 207 7.68 -3.78 14.94
C GLU A 207 8.60 -2.67 14.44
N MET A 208 8.82 -2.56 13.12
CA MET A 208 9.62 -1.49 12.53
C MET A 208 9.03 -0.10 12.83
N ALA A 209 7.71 0.07 12.79
CA ALA A 209 7.04 1.31 13.18
C ALA A 209 7.20 1.63 14.68
N GLN A 210 7.08 0.64 15.56
CA GLN A 210 7.30 0.80 17.00
C GLN A 210 8.75 1.17 17.35
N GLU A 211 9.70 0.71 16.55
CA GLU A 211 11.12 1.09 16.65
C GLU A 211 11.42 2.49 16.08
N GLY A 212 10.45 3.14 15.44
CA GLY A 212 10.61 4.45 14.80
C GLY A 212 11.35 4.40 13.46
N LEU A 213 11.33 3.25 12.77
CA LEU A 213 11.88 3.12 11.41
C LEU A 213 10.85 3.49 10.32
N ILE A 214 9.56 3.50 10.67
CA ILE A 214 8.44 3.87 9.80
C ILE A 214 7.66 4.95 10.55
N ASP A 215 7.50 6.12 9.96
CA ASP A 215 6.79 7.26 10.56
C ASP A 215 5.27 7.05 10.55
N HIS A 216 4.75 6.48 9.46
CA HIS A 216 3.34 6.19 9.31
C HIS A 216 3.12 4.82 8.68
N LEU A 217 2.35 3.97 9.34
CA LEU A 217 1.98 2.65 8.84
C LEU A 217 0.47 2.57 8.65
N LEU A 218 0.02 2.27 7.43
CA LEU A 218 -1.37 2.12 7.07
C LEU A 218 -1.64 0.70 6.56
N PHE A 219 -2.68 0.07 7.10
CA PHE A 219 -3.19 -1.20 6.61
C PHE A 219 -4.50 -1.01 5.84
N GLY A 220 -4.53 -1.54 4.61
CA GLY A 220 -5.74 -1.74 3.82
C GLY A 220 -6.15 -3.21 3.79
N GLN A 221 -7.38 -3.48 3.36
CA GLN A 221 -7.86 -4.83 3.05
C GLN A 221 -8.38 -4.82 1.61
N ASP A 222 -7.96 -5.78 0.79
CA ASP A 222 -8.49 -5.95 -0.58
C ASP A 222 -9.93 -6.51 -0.56
N ASP A 223 -10.31 -7.20 0.52
CA ASP A 223 -11.65 -7.77 0.70
C ASP A 223 -12.49 -7.01 1.73
N ALA A 224 -13.81 -7.07 1.56
CA ALA A 224 -14.82 -6.60 2.50
C ALA A 224 -15.67 -7.75 3.07
N GLU A 225 -15.25 -9.01 2.88
CA GLU A 225 -15.91 -10.17 3.49
C GLU A 225 -16.01 -10.03 5.01
N LYS A 226 -17.18 -10.37 5.56
CA LYS A 226 -17.45 -10.22 7.00
C LYS A 226 -16.57 -11.15 7.86
N HIS A 227 -16.21 -12.30 7.32
CA HIS A 227 -15.42 -13.32 7.98
C HIS A 227 -14.34 -13.82 7.04
N GLY A 228 -13.14 -14.08 7.56
CA GLY A 228 -12.03 -14.61 6.77
C GLY A 228 -10.67 -14.42 7.42
N LEU A 229 -9.65 -15.01 6.82
CA LEU A 229 -8.30 -15.02 7.40
C LEU A 229 -7.67 -13.63 7.50
N SER A 230 -7.94 -12.72 6.55
CA SER A 230 -7.48 -11.33 6.66
C SER A 230 -8.12 -10.58 7.83
N ASN A 231 -9.40 -10.84 8.15
CA ASN A 231 -10.05 -10.27 9.34
C ASN A 231 -9.45 -10.82 10.63
N ARG A 232 -9.00 -12.07 10.61
CA ARG A 232 -8.28 -12.67 11.73
C ARG A 232 -6.94 -11.98 11.97
N ILE A 233 -6.20 -11.63 10.92
CA ILE A 233 -4.96 -10.85 11.02
C ILE A 233 -5.26 -9.47 11.64
N VAL A 234 -6.25 -8.75 11.12
CA VAL A 234 -6.65 -7.42 11.64
C VAL A 234 -6.96 -7.44 13.14
N ARG A 235 -7.52 -8.52 13.69
CA ARG A 235 -7.81 -8.60 15.13
C ARG A 235 -6.58 -8.86 16.01
N LYS A 236 -5.46 -9.24 15.41
CA LYS A 236 -4.21 -9.58 16.12
C LYS A 236 -3.15 -8.47 16.04
N ILE A 237 -3.31 -7.53 15.12
CA ILE A 237 -2.43 -6.37 14.93
C ILE A 237 -3.06 -5.11 15.51
#